data_AF-A0A7C3YMJ7-F1
#
_entry.id   AF-A0A7C3YMJ7-F1
#
_cell.length_a   1.000
_cell.length_b   1.000
_cell.length_c   1.000
_cell.angle_alpha   90.00
_cell.angle_beta   90.00
_cell.angle_gamma   90.00
#
_symmetry.space_group_name_H-M   'P 1'
#
loop_
_entity.id
_entity.type
_entity.pdbx_description
1 polymer ?
#
loop_
_entity_poly.entity_id
_entity_poly.type
_entity_poly.pdbx_seq_one_letter_code
_entity_poly.pdbx_strand_id
1 'polypeptide(L)' 'MRGARISALGVYVPERVLTNDEISQFLDTSDEWITTRTGIRERRIA' A
#
# COMPACT_ATOMS: atom_id res chain seq x y z
N MET A 1 31.11 -3.92 23.21
CA MET A 1 30.00 -4.70 22.62
C MET A 1 30.14 -4.69 21.10
N ARG A 2 30.13 -5.85 20.43
CA ARG A 2 29.90 -5.92 18.98
C ARG A 2 28.39 -6.08 18.78
N GLY A 3 27.76 -5.09 18.15
CA GLY A 3 26.34 -5.11 17.81
C GLY A 3 26.10 -5.51 16.36
N ALA A 4 24.88 -5.95 16.04
CA ALA A 4 24.42 -6.11 14.68
C ALA A 4 23.88 -4.77 14.13
N ARG A 5 23.99 -4.56 12.82
CA ARG A 5 23.36 -3.44 12.09
C ARG A 5 22.85 -3.93 10.75
N ILE A 6 21.79 -3.31 10.26
CA ILE A 6 21.34 -3.49 8.87
C ILE A 6 22.41 -2.89 7.95
N SER A 7 22.95 -3.68 7.03
CA SER A 7 24.00 -3.25 6.11
C SER A 7 23.45 -2.62 4.82
N ALA A 8 22.31 -3.10 4.33
CA ALA A 8 21.63 -2.58 3.14
C ALA A 8 20.15 -3.00 3.10
N LEU A 9 19.37 -2.28 2.28
CA LEU A 9 17.97 -2.57 1.92
C LEU A 9 17.78 -2.33 0.42
N GLY A 10 16.96 -3.15 -0.23
CA GLY A 10 16.51 -2.96 -1.60
C GLY A 10 14.99 -3.10 -1.67
N VAL A 11 14.33 -2.25 -2.46
CA VAL A 11 12.87 -2.22 -2.58
C VAL A 11 12.48 -1.98 -4.04
N TYR A 12 11.46 -2.69 -4.49
CA TYR A 12 10.79 -2.46 -5.77
C TYR A 12 9.28 -2.60 -5.57
N VAL A 13 8.51 -1.77 -6.27
CA VAL A 13 7.06 -1.90 -6.38
C VAL A 13 6.65 -1.58 -7.83
N PRO A 14 5.54 -2.13 -8.33
CA PRO A 14 4.99 -1.75 -9.63
C PRO A 14 4.71 -0.24 -9.74
N GLU A 15 4.80 0.28 -10.96
CA GLU A 15 4.60 1.71 -11.23
C GLU A 15 3.15 2.13 -11.04
N ARG A 16 2.20 1.28 -11.46
CA ARG A 16 0.78 1.60 -11.41
C ARG A 16 0.27 1.67 -9.98
N VAL A 17 -0.22 2.85 -9.62
CA VAL A 17 -0.96 3.10 -8.38
C VAL A 17 -2.43 2.81 -8.64
N LEU A 18 -3.07 2.08 -7.70
CA LEU A 18 -4.51 1.90 -7.64
C LEU A 18 -5.00 2.50 -6.33
N THR A 19 -5.73 3.59 -6.43
CA THR A 19 -6.29 4.33 -5.30
C THR A 19 -7.56 3.66 -4.76
N ASN A 20 -7.95 3.97 -3.52
CA ASN A 20 -9.24 3.52 -2.98
C ASN A 20 -10.43 4.10 -3.76
N ASP A 21 -10.29 5.32 -4.28
CA ASP A 21 -11.31 5.96 -5.12
C ASP A 21 -11.49 5.25 -6.46
N GLU A 22 -10.42 4.74 -7.06
CA GLU A 22 -10.54 3.87 -8.23
C GLU A 22 -11.24 2.55 -7.87
N ILE A 23 -10.91 1.95 -6.72
CA ILE A 23 -11.54 0.71 -6.25
C ILE A 23 -13.05 0.86 -6.08
N SER A 24 -13.50 2.00 -5.55
CA SER A 24 -14.94 2.26 -5.36
C SER A 24 -15.72 2.41 -6.68
N GLN A 25 -15.04 2.59 -7.82
CA GLN A 25 -15.70 2.62 -9.14
C GLN A 25 -16.21 1.25 -9.59
N PHE A 26 -15.65 0.16 -9.05
CA PHE A 26 -15.97 -1.21 -9.48
C PHE A 26 -16.29 -2.17 -8.32
N LEU A 27 -16.25 -1.72 -7.08
CA LEU A 27 -16.71 -2.45 -5.89
C LEU A 27 -17.61 -1.55 -5.03
N ASP A 28 -18.57 -2.16 -4.32
CA ASP A 28 -19.40 -1.46 -3.33
C ASP A 28 -18.60 -1.21 -2.05
N THR A 29 -17.78 -0.15 -2.08
CA THR A 29 -16.89 0.26 -0.98
C THR A 29 -16.60 1.76 -1.08
N SER A 30 -15.95 2.33 -0.07
CA SER A 30 -15.48 3.71 -0.05
C SER A 30 -14.05 3.83 0.49
N ASP A 31 -13.38 4.95 0.22
CA ASP A 31 -12.09 5.26 0.86
C ASP A 31 -12.20 5.25 2.40
N GLU A 32 -13.28 5.83 2.94
CA GLU A 32 -13.53 5.83 4.38
C GLU A 32 -13.60 4.41 4.95
N TRP A 33 -14.35 3.52 4.29
CA TRP A 33 -14.48 2.13 4.73
C TRP A 33 -13.14 1.39 4.67
N ILE A 34 -12.41 1.51 3.55
CA ILE A 34 -11.13 0.82 3.35
C ILE A 34 -10.09 1.32 4.33
N THR A 35 -9.92 2.64 4.44
CA THR A 35 -8.92 3.27 5.30
C THR A 35 -9.21 2.97 6.77
N THR A 36 -10.47 3.07 7.21
CA THR A 36 -10.83 2.82 8.63
C THR A 36 -10.60 1.36 9.04
N ARG A 37 -10.86 0.41 8.14
CA ARG A 37 -10.75 -1.02 8.44
C ARG A 37 -9.34 -1.58 8.27
N THR A 38 -8.55 -1.01 7.34
CA THR A 38 -7.28 -1.61 6.91
C THR A 38 -6.08 -0.67 7.01
N GLY A 39 -6.30 0.63 7.11
CA GLY A 39 -5.25 1.66 7.01
C GLY A 39 -4.69 1.84 5.59
N ILE A 40 -5.20 1.13 4.59
CA ILE A 40 -4.69 1.19 3.22
C ILE A 40 -5.31 2.39 2.50
N ARG A 41 -4.48 3.23 1.88
CA ARG A 41 -4.89 4.38 1.04
C ARG A 41 -4.72 4.12 -0.46
N GLU A 42 -3.66 3.40 -0.81
CA GLU A 42 -3.33 3.02 -2.17
C GLU A 42 -2.60 1.68 -2.19
N ARG A 43 -2.55 1.04 -3.35
CA ARG A 43 -1.67 -0.10 -3.60
C ARG A 43 -1.00 -0.03 -4.97
N ARG A 44 0.06 -0.83 -5.14
CA ARG A 44 0.75 -1.00 -6.42
C ARG A 44 0.35 -2.31 -7.07
N ILE A 45 0.01 -2.28 -8.35
CA ILE A 45 -0.43 -3.45 -9.13
C ILE A 45 0.42 -3.59 -10.41
N ALA A 46 0.70 -4.82 -10.80
CA ALA A 46 1.44 -5.16 -12.03
C ALA A 46 0.48 -5.51 -13.18
#